data_AF-A0A956IW53-F1
#
_entry.id   AF-A0A956IW53-F1
#
_cell.length_a   1.000
_cell.length_b   1.000
_cell.length_c   1.000
_cell.angle_alpha   90.00
_cell.angle_beta   90.00
_cell.angle_gamma   90.00
#
_symmetry.space_group_name_H-M   'P 1'
#
loop_
_entity.id
_entity.type
_entity.pdbx_description
1 polymer ?
#
loop_
_entity_poly.entity_id
_entity_poly.type
_entity_poly.pdbx_seq_one_letter_code
_entity_poly.pdbx_strand_id
1 'polypeptide(L)'
;HAYFADRALPSGGELFADVTTGYGPECFAIDGEAKAFPYRIEAHYYARGPMGYGMGKLQIIQHDGKGELRFDERPYLIMKDRAFVALGTLDKPL
;
A
#
# COMPACT_ATOMS: atom_id res chain seq x y z
N HIS A 1 1.94 -11.90 -3.75
CA HIS A 1 1.50 -10.95 -2.72
C HIS A 1 2.77 -10.50 -2.04
N ALA A 2 3.12 -9.22 -2.09
CA ALA A 2 4.32 -8.72 -1.41
C ALA A 2 3.95 -8.37 0.04
N TYR A 3 4.72 -8.83 1.02
CA TYR A 3 4.50 -8.63 2.45
C TYR A 3 5.83 -8.72 3.21
N PHE A 4 5.80 -8.55 4.54
CA PHE A 4 6.99 -8.42 5.39
C PHE A 4 8.10 -9.47 5.17
N ALA A 5 7.74 -10.72 4.86
CA ALA A 5 8.68 -11.82 4.63
C ALA A 5 8.98 -12.11 3.16
N ASP A 6 8.22 -11.53 2.22
CA ASP A 6 8.40 -11.68 0.77
C ASP A 6 8.12 -10.34 0.10
N ARG A 7 9.17 -9.52 -0.03
CA ARG A 7 9.05 -8.07 -0.30
C ARG A 7 8.95 -7.72 -1.77
N ALA A 8 9.30 -8.65 -2.66
CA ALA A 8 9.32 -8.41 -4.10
C ALA A 8 8.16 -9.10 -4.78
N LEU A 9 7.61 -8.49 -5.83
CA LEU A 9 6.72 -9.18 -6.75
C LEU A 9 7.51 -9.66 -7.98
N PRO A 10 7.29 -10.89 -8.48
CA PRO A 10 7.82 -11.33 -9.77
C PRO A 10 7.44 -10.41 -10.93
N SER A 11 6.32 -9.69 -10.76
CA SER A 11 5.77 -8.74 -11.71
C SER A 11 6.37 -7.33 -11.60
N GLY A 12 7.35 -7.13 -10.72
CA GLY A 12 8.03 -5.86 -10.48
C GLY A 12 7.56 -5.14 -9.21
N GLY A 13 8.50 -4.42 -8.62
CA GLY A 13 8.33 -3.62 -7.40
C GLY A 13 8.77 -4.32 -6.12
N GLU A 14 9.13 -3.50 -5.13
CA GLU A 14 9.68 -3.92 -3.84
C GLU A 14 9.04 -3.14 -2.69
N LEU A 15 8.82 -3.82 -1.57
CA LEU A 15 8.40 -3.23 -0.30
C LEU A 15 9.62 -2.73 0.49
N PHE A 16 9.82 -1.41 0.52
CA PHE A 16 10.99 -0.73 1.09
C PHE A 16 10.92 -0.55 2.61
N ALA A 17 9.72 -0.41 3.17
CA ALA A 17 9.52 -0.19 4.59
C ALA A 17 8.32 -0.98 5.08
N ASP A 18 8.51 -1.69 6.18
CA ASP A 18 7.47 -2.41 6.91
C ASP A 18 7.73 -2.18 8.40
N VAL A 19 6.91 -1.33 9.00
CA VAL A 19 7.09 -0.90 10.40
C VAL A 19 6.20 -1.77 11.28
N THR A 20 6.78 -2.83 11.84
CA THR A 20 6.04 -3.78 12.69
C THR A 20 5.80 -3.26 14.13
N THR A 21 6.41 -2.13 14.50
CA THR A 21 6.42 -1.60 15.88
C THR A 21 5.46 -0.41 16.09
N GLY A 22 4.68 -0.02 15.09
CA GLY A 22 3.74 1.09 15.23
C GLY A 22 3.31 1.71 13.90
N TYR A 23 3.07 3.03 13.92
CA TYR A 23 2.67 3.81 12.75
C TYR A 23 3.91 4.13 11.91
N GLY A 24 3.94 3.71 10.65
CA GLY A 24 5.03 4.03 9.74
C GLY A 24 4.62 3.88 8.28
N PRO A 25 5.27 4.60 7.35
CA PRO A 25 4.96 4.50 5.94
C PRO A 25 5.40 3.12 5.44
N GLU A 26 4.42 2.26 5.13
CA GLU A 26 4.66 1.08 4.30
C GLU A 26 4.75 1.53 2.85
N CYS A 27 5.94 1.40 2.25
CA CYS A 27 6.21 1.87 0.89
C CYS A 27 6.46 0.68 -0.02
N PHE A 28 5.62 0.49 -1.03
CA PHE A 28 5.88 -0.39 -2.16
C PHE A 28 6.17 0.49 -3.38
N ALA A 29 7.37 0.38 -3.95
CA ALA A 29 7.74 1.15 -5.13
C ALA A 29 8.04 0.21 -6.31
N ILE A 30 7.64 0.65 -7.51
CA ILE A 30 7.96 -0.02 -8.76
C ILE A 30 8.93 0.90 -9.50
N ASP A 31 10.18 0.44 -9.66
CA ASP A 31 11.15 1.14 -10.46
C ASP A 31 10.82 0.96 -11.95
N GLY A 32 10.67 2.08 -12.65
CA GLY A 32 10.32 2.10 -14.07
C GLY A 32 8.81 2.03 -14.32
N GLU A 33 8.42 1.36 -15.41
CA GLU A 33 7.03 1.36 -15.87
C GLU A 33 6.24 0.23 -15.21
N ALA A 34 5.15 0.59 -14.51
CA ALA A 34 4.21 -0.37 -13.94
C ALA A 34 3.46 -1.11 -15.06
N LYS A 35 3.64 -2.43 -15.17
CA LYS A 35 3.04 -3.26 -16.25
C LYS A 35 2.08 -4.33 -15.74
N ALA A 36 2.05 -4.58 -14.44
CA ALA A 36 1.39 -5.72 -13.84
C ALA A 36 -0.05 -5.46 -13.37
N PHE A 37 -0.73 -4.48 -13.99
CA PHE A 37 -2.12 -4.20 -13.66
C PHE A 37 -3.01 -5.45 -13.87
N PRO A 38 -4.04 -5.66 -13.04
CA PRO A 38 -4.48 -4.78 -11.94
C PRO A 38 -3.70 -4.99 -10.63
N TYR A 39 -3.42 -3.90 -9.91
CA TYR A 39 -2.86 -3.97 -8.56
C TYR A 39 -3.98 -3.95 -7.53
N ARG A 40 -4.14 -5.04 -6.77
CA ARG A 40 -5.06 -5.11 -5.63
C ARG A 40 -4.32 -4.69 -4.36
N ILE A 41 -4.87 -3.73 -3.63
CA ILE A 41 -4.23 -3.14 -2.46
C ILE A 41 -5.10 -3.38 -1.23
N GLU A 42 -4.49 -3.93 -0.18
CA GLU A 42 -5.17 -4.29 1.06
C GLU A 42 -4.33 -3.82 2.25
N ALA A 43 -4.99 -3.30 3.28
CA ALA A 43 -4.36 -3.02 4.57
C ALA A 43 -4.62 -4.19 5.53
N HIS A 44 -3.57 -4.75 6.11
CA HIS A 44 -3.70 -5.80 7.12
C HIS A 44 -3.54 -5.21 8.53
N TYR A 45 -4.62 -5.21 9.30
CA TYR A 45 -4.60 -4.73 10.67
C TYR A 45 -4.45 -5.88 11.66
N TYR A 46 -3.21 -6.11 12.11
CA TYR A 46 -2.87 -7.29 12.91
C TYR A 46 -3.41 -7.23 14.35
N ALA A 47 -3.29 -6.10 15.05
CA ALA A 47 -3.76 -5.96 16.43
C ALA A 47 -4.18 -4.52 16.75
N ARG A 48 -5.30 -4.37 17.49
CA ARG A 48 -5.69 -3.09 18.08
C ARG A 48 -4.68 -2.62 19.13
N GLY A 49 -4.11 -1.45 18.86
CA GLY A 49 -3.41 -0.67 19.89
C GLY A 49 -4.40 -0.01 20.87
N PRO A 50 -3.89 0.68 21.91
CA PRO A 50 -4.71 1.30 22.96
C PRO A 50 -5.76 2.30 22.44
N MET A 51 -5.59 2.83 21.22
CA MET A 51 -6.54 3.73 20.55
C MET A 51 -7.81 3.05 20.03
N GLY A 52 -7.82 1.72 19.89
CA GLY A 52 -9.04 0.96 19.61
C GLY A 52 -9.50 0.91 18.15
N TYR A 53 -8.83 1.60 17.21
CA TYR A 53 -9.07 1.51 15.77
C TYR A 53 -7.76 1.70 14.98
N GLY A 54 -7.67 1.06 13.81
CA GLY A 54 -6.63 1.30 12.82
C GLY A 54 -7.11 2.35 11.83
N MET A 55 -6.38 3.43 11.66
CA MET A 55 -6.68 4.46 10.66
C MET A 55 -5.46 4.70 9.80
N GLY A 56 -5.65 5.26 8.62
CA GLY A 56 -4.56 5.59 7.74
C GLY A 56 -5.02 6.09 6.37
N LYS A 57 -4.06 6.28 5.49
CA LYS A 57 -4.29 6.67 4.10
C LYS A 57 -3.36 5.88 3.21
N LEU A 58 -3.91 5.24 2.19
CA LEU A 58 -3.13 4.80 1.04
C LEU A 58 -2.93 6.02 0.13
N GLN A 59 -1.69 6.29 -0.24
CA GLN A 59 -1.36 7.32 -1.23
C GLN A 59 -0.61 6.63 -2.38
N ILE A 60 -1.23 6.60 -3.56
CA ILE A 60 -0.62 6.11 -4.79
C ILE A 60 -0.02 7.33 -5.49
N ILE A 61 1.27 7.26 -5.80
CA ILE A 61 2.00 8.31 -6.49
C ILE A 61 2.51 7.75 -7.81
N GLN A 62 2.17 8.40 -8.92
CA GLN A 62 2.71 8.07 -10.25
C GLN A 62 3.49 9.26 -10.79
N HIS A 63 4.68 8.97 -11.34
CA HIS A 63 5.56 9.96 -11.94
C HIS A 63 5.89 9.58 -13.39
N ASP A 64 6.03 10.56 -14.27
CA ASP A 64 6.29 10.35 -15.71
C ASP A 64 7.77 10.48 -16.12
N GLY A 65 8.68 10.76 -15.19
CA GLY A 65 10.10 11.00 -15.47
C GLY A 65 10.41 12.42 -15.96
N LYS A 66 9.40 13.26 -16.20
CA LYS A 66 9.53 14.60 -16.82
C LYS A 66 9.01 15.74 -15.95
N GLY A 67 8.50 15.40 -14.76
CA GLY A 67 8.07 16.35 -13.74
C GLY A 67 6.57 16.31 -13.46
N GLU A 68 5.80 15.50 -14.18
CA GLU A 68 4.39 15.27 -13.86
C GLU A 68 4.28 14.28 -12.69
N LEU A 69 3.41 14.60 -11.74
CA LEU A 69 3.04 13.75 -10.61
C LEU A 69 1.53 13.63 -10.54
N ARG A 70 1.04 12.40 -10.38
CA ARG A 70 -0.37 12.10 -10.16
C ARG A 70 -0.54 11.39 -8.81
N PHE A 71 -1.64 11.70 -8.15
CA PHE A 71 -1.93 11.23 -6.80
C PHE A 71 -3.34 10.63 -6.75
N ASP A 72 -3.47 9.47 -6.13
CA ASP A 72 -4.74 8.88 -5.72
C ASP A 72 -4.67 8.56 -4.22
N GLU A 73 -5.62 9.10 -3.47
CA GLU A 73 -5.63 9.09 -2.01
C GLU A 73 -6.86 8.37 -1.49
N ARG A 74 -6.63 7.30 -0.72
CA ARG A 74 -7.70 6.43 -0.21
C ARG A 74 -7.60 6.33 1.31
N PRO A 75 -8.30 7.20 2.06
CA PRO A 75 -8.36 7.11 3.50
C PRO A 75 -9.13 5.86 3.94
N TYR A 76 -8.74 5.27 5.06
CA TYR A 76 -9.41 4.08 5.60
C TYR A 76 -9.50 4.10 7.13
N LEU A 77 -10.49 3.37 7.65
CA LEU A 77 -10.73 3.12 9.06
C LEU A 77 -11.07 1.64 9.28
N ILE A 78 -10.44 1.01 10.26
CA ILE A 78 -10.56 -0.40 10.60
C ILE A 78 -10.88 -0.51 12.09
N MET A 79 -12.08 -1.01 12.40
CA MET A 79 -12.55 -1.17 13.80
C MET A 79 -12.52 -2.63 14.28
N LYS A 80 -12.09 -3.56 13.42
CA LYS A 80 -12.07 -5.00 13.71
C LYS A 80 -10.62 -5.51 13.76
N ASP A 81 -10.32 -6.30 14.79
CA ASP A 81 -9.04 -7.00 14.91
C ASP A 81 -8.84 -8.04 13.81
N ARG A 82 -7.58 -8.26 13.40
CA ARG A 82 -7.15 -9.28 12.43
C ARG A 82 -7.94 -9.19 11.12
N ALA A 83 -8.16 -7.96 10.65
CA ALA A 83 -8.94 -7.69 9.45
C ALA A 83 -8.01 -7.30 8.30
N PHE A 84 -8.31 -7.85 7.12
CA PHE A 84 -7.86 -7.31 5.84
C PHE A 84 -8.93 -6.36 5.34
N VAL A 85 -8.54 -5.12 5.05
CA VAL A 85 -9.44 -4.13 4.44
C VAL A 85 -8.96 -3.86 3.03
N ALA A 86 -9.85 -4.07 2.07
CA ALA A 86 -9.59 -3.71 0.69
C ALA A 86 -9.53 -2.19 0.56
N LEU A 87 -8.39 -1.68 0.10
CA LEU A 87 -8.19 -0.26 -0.25
C LEU A 87 -8.51 -0.02 -1.73
N GLY A 88 -9.04 -1.04 -2.40
CA GLY A 88 -9.47 -1.03 -3.79
C GLY A 88 -8.41 -1.59 -4.74
N THR A 89 -8.70 -1.44 -6.02
CA THR A 89 -7.85 -1.90 -7.12
C THR A 89 -7.35 -0.68 -7.89
N LEU A 90 -6.15 -0.77 -8.45
CA LEU A 90 -5.67 0.13 -9.48
C LEU A 90 -5.61 -0.69 -10.78
N ASP A 91 -6.55 -0.44 -11.69
CA ASP A 91 -6.72 -1.24 -12.92
C ASP A 91 -5.86 -0.76 -14.10
N LYS A 92 -5.36 0.48 -14.02
CA LYS A 92 -4.55 1.14 -15.06
C LYS A 92 -3.73 2.28 -14.44
N PRO A 93 -2.72 2.82 -15.15
CA PRO A 93 -2.02 4.02 -14.70
C PRO A 93 -2.99 5.17 -14.36
N LEU A 94 -2.63 5.96 -13.34
CA LEU A 94 -3.25 7.24 -13.01
C LEU A 94 -3.09 8.22 -14.17
#